data_AF-A0A929E0R0-F1
#
_entry.id   AF-A0A929E0R0-F1
#
_cell.length_a   1.000
_cell.length_b   1.000
_cell.length_c   1.000
_cell.angle_alpha   90.00
_cell.angle_beta   90.00
_cell.angle_gamma   90.00
#
_symmetry.space_group_name_H-M   'P 1'
#
loop_
_entity.id
_entity.type
_entity.pdbx_description
1 polymer ?
#
loop_
_entity_poly.entity_id
_entity_poly.type
_entity_poly.pdbx_seq_one_letter_code
_entity_poly.pdbx_strand_id
1 'polypeptide(L)'
;MKFGTLVNCTDGRVQYPVMDYLKKKYDFDFFDAANEAGPLRTLTKNSDKCRLITLKEQIRTSLEEHNSKFIALVGHHDCTDNPGDRAFQENQMDKALDYLQRSFGTSIRYVGLYVNEQWEVEEYTCLEPSEQD
;
A
#
# COMPACT_ATOMS: atom_id res chain seq x y z
N MET A 1 2.51 10.75 18.44
CA MET A 1 2.18 10.95 17.02
C MET A 1 1.77 9.60 16.47
N LYS A 2 0.67 9.53 15.72
CA LYS A 2 0.15 8.31 15.10
C LYS A 2 0.64 8.28 13.65
N PHE A 3 1.43 7.26 13.32
CA PHE A 3 1.93 7.03 11.97
C PHE A 3 1.14 5.90 11.31
N GLY A 4 0.78 6.10 10.05
CA GLY A 4 0.38 5.04 9.13
C GLY A 4 1.44 4.83 8.06
N THR A 5 1.49 3.64 7.47
CA THR A 5 2.38 3.35 6.35
C THR A 5 1.60 3.38 5.04
N LEU A 6 2.08 4.11 4.04
CA LEU A 6 1.48 4.22 2.72
C LEU A 6 2.42 3.61 1.68
N VAL A 7 1.97 2.59 0.96
CA VAL A 7 2.68 1.95 -0.16
C VAL A 7 2.00 2.36 -1.45
N ASN A 8 2.63 3.26 -2.21
CA ASN A 8 2.00 3.94 -3.35
C ASN A 8 2.90 3.98 -4.58
N CYS A 9 2.32 4.30 -5.73
CA CYS A 9 3.06 4.57 -6.96
C CYS A 9 3.80 5.92 -6.87
N THR A 10 4.91 6.03 -7.60
CA THR A 10 5.61 7.30 -7.81
C THR A 10 4.82 8.30 -8.67
N ASP A 11 3.72 7.88 -9.30
CA ASP A 11 2.82 8.73 -10.08
C ASP A 11 2.23 9.87 -9.22
N GLY A 12 2.61 11.11 -9.54
CA GLY A 12 2.18 12.30 -8.80
C GLY A 12 0.67 12.54 -8.81
N ARG A 13 -0.07 11.99 -9.79
CA ARG A 13 -1.54 12.08 -9.87
C ARG A 13 -2.22 11.30 -8.75
N VAL A 14 -1.55 10.29 -8.20
CA VAL A 14 -2.07 9.38 -7.17
C VAL A 14 -1.70 9.83 -5.76
N GLN A 15 -0.55 10.49 -5.59
CA GLN A 15 0.01 10.80 -4.27
C GLN A 15 -0.89 11.70 -3.42
N TYR A 16 -1.34 12.83 -3.97
CA TYR A 16 -2.18 13.76 -3.22
C TYR A 16 -3.58 13.21 -2.91
N PRO A 17 -4.35 12.65 -3.87
CA PRO A 17 -5.67 12.10 -3.59
C PRO A 17 -5.66 11.04 -2.49
N VAL A 18 -4.68 10.12 -2.53
CA VAL A 18 -4.56 9.07 -1.50
C VAL A 18 -4.22 9.64 -0.13
N MET A 19 -3.27 10.57 -0.05
CA MET A 19 -2.91 11.21 1.22
C MET A 19 -4.09 11.97 1.83
N ASP A 20 -4.85 12.70 1.01
CA ASP A 20 -6.03 13.45 1.45
C ASP A 20 -7.15 12.52 1.92
N TYR A 21 -7.45 11.45 1.15
CA TYR A 21 -8.41 10.42 1.55
C TYR A 21 -8.03 9.78 2.89
N LEU A 22 -6.78 9.36 3.03
CA LEU A 22 -6.29 8.69 4.23
C LEU A 22 -6.36 9.58 5.47
N LYS A 23 -5.95 10.85 5.36
CA LYS A 23 -6.05 11.83 6.48
C LYS A 23 -7.48 12.14 6.89
N LYS A 24 -8.43 12.08 5.97
CA LYS A 24 -9.86 12.31 6.27
C LYS A 24 -10.53 11.09 6.89
N LYS A 25 -10.14 9.88 6.46
CA LYS A 25 -10.79 8.63 6.86
C LYS A 25 -10.19 8.02 8.12
N TYR A 26 -8.88 8.13 8.30
CA TYR A 26 -8.16 7.47 9.40
C TYR A 26 -7.51 8.50 10.32
N ASP A 27 -7.53 8.19 11.62
CA ASP A 27 -7.00 9.04 12.69
C ASP A 27 -5.47 8.87 12.83
N PHE A 28 -4.73 9.36 11.82
CA PHE A 28 -3.26 9.41 11.80
C PHE A 28 -2.77 10.85 11.62
N ASP A 29 -1.67 11.18 12.30
CA ASP A 29 -1.01 12.49 12.17
C ASP A 29 -0.18 12.55 10.88
N PHE A 30 0.49 11.45 10.54
CA PHE A 30 1.44 11.34 9.45
C PHE A 30 1.33 9.99 8.74
N PHE A 31 1.72 9.98 7.46
CA PHE A 31 1.91 8.76 6.70
C PHE A 31 3.32 8.70 6.15
N ASP A 32 4.06 7.65 6.50
CA ASP A 32 5.33 7.34 5.86
C ASP A 32 5.06 6.73 4.49
N ALA A 33 5.49 7.42 3.43
CA ALA A 33 5.22 7.00 2.06
C ALA A 33 6.39 6.19 1.49
N ALA A 34 6.18 4.89 1.32
CA ALA A 34 7.03 3.99 0.57
C ALA A 34 6.60 4.00 -0.92
N ASN A 35 7.15 4.96 -1.67
CA ASN A 35 6.80 5.17 -3.08
C ASN A 35 7.68 4.32 -4.01
N GLU A 36 7.04 3.53 -4.88
CA GLU A 36 7.70 2.67 -5.87
C GLU A 36 6.87 2.62 -7.16
N ALA A 37 7.49 2.62 -8.33
CA ALA A 37 6.77 2.60 -9.59
C ALA A 37 6.05 1.25 -9.80
N GLY A 38 4.71 1.22 -9.77
CA GLY A 38 3.93 -0.02 -9.86
C GLY A 38 4.15 -0.97 -8.66
N PRO A 39 3.83 -0.56 -7.42
CA PRO A 39 4.16 -1.32 -6.22
C PRO A 39 3.47 -2.70 -6.17
N LEU A 40 2.25 -2.81 -6.69
CA LEU A 40 1.53 -4.09 -6.83
C LEU A 40 2.33 -5.11 -7.64
N ARG A 41 2.93 -4.67 -8.76
CA ARG A 41 3.78 -5.53 -9.59
C ARG A 41 5.06 -5.91 -8.85
N THR A 42 5.69 -4.97 -8.16
CA THR A 42 6.93 -5.21 -7.41
C THR A 42 6.71 -6.28 -6.34
N LEU A 43 5.61 -6.19 -5.58
CA LEU A 43 5.24 -7.14 -4.54
C LEU A 43 4.80 -8.51 -5.10
N THR A 44 4.12 -8.55 -6.24
CA THR A 44 3.57 -9.81 -6.78
C THR A 44 4.51 -10.57 -7.71
N LYS A 45 5.29 -9.89 -8.55
CA LYS A 45 6.14 -10.54 -9.55
C LYS A 45 7.46 -11.03 -8.95
N ASN A 46 7.97 -10.40 -7.89
CA ASN A 46 9.22 -10.74 -7.19
C ASN A 46 10.43 -10.97 -8.13
N SER A 47 10.44 -10.34 -9.31
CA SER A 47 11.51 -10.51 -10.30
C SER A 47 12.66 -9.54 -10.08
N ASP A 48 12.37 -8.36 -9.52
CA ASP A 48 13.37 -7.35 -9.16
C ASP A 48 13.57 -7.33 -7.64
N LYS A 49 14.57 -8.10 -7.20
CA LYS A 49 14.86 -8.27 -5.77
C LYS A 49 15.34 -6.97 -5.12
N CYS A 50 16.06 -6.12 -5.85
CA CYS A 50 16.58 -4.88 -5.29
C CYS A 50 15.43 -3.94 -4.92
N ARG A 51 14.49 -3.74 -5.85
CA ARG A 51 13.29 -2.92 -5.63
C ARG A 51 12.43 -3.47 -4.49
N LEU A 52 12.22 -4.79 -4.48
CA LEU A 52 11.46 -5.44 -3.41
C LEU A 52 12.13 -5.26 -2.03
N ILE A 53 13.45 -5.43 -1.94
CA ILE A 53 14.19 -5.24 -0.69
C ILE A 53 14.05 -3.79 -0.21
N THR A 54 14.30 -2.81 -1.08
CA THR A 54 14.18 -1.39 -0.73
C THR A 54 12.78 -1.04 -0.26
N LEU A 55 11.74 -1.50 -0.97
CA LEU A 55 10.35 -1.27 -0.60
C LEU A 55 10.03 -1.86 0.79
N LYS A 56 10.55 -3.06 1.08
CA LYS A 56 10.36 -3.71 2.38
C LYS A 56 11.09 -2.98 3.51
N GLU A 57 12.30 -2.46 3.28
CA GLU A 57 13.01 -1.69 4.29
C GLU A 57 12.26 -0.39 4.61
N GLN A 58 11.73 0.31 3.61
CA GLN A 58 10.92 1.52 3.82
C GLN A 58 9.67 1.22 4.67
N ILE A 59 8.96 0.13 4.36
CA ILE A 59 7.81 -0.32 5.16
C ILE A 59 8.25 -0.65 6.58
N ARG A 60 9.33 -1.44 6.73
CA ARG A 60 9.85 -1.86 8.03
C ARG A 60 10.19 -0.68 8.92
N THR A 61 10.87 0.35 8.39
CA THR A 61 11.18 1.56 9.16
C THR A 61 9.92 2.21 9.74
N SER A 62 8.83 2.30 8.97
CA SER A 62 7.56 2.85 9.48
C SER A 62 6.95 1.97 10.57
N LEU A 63 6.99 0.64 10.41
CA LEU A 63 6.42 -0.30 11.37
C LEU A 63 7.23 -0.40 12.67
N GLU A 64 8.56 -0.32 12.61
CA GLU A 64 9.45 -0.57 13.74
C GLU A 64 9.84 0.72 14.46
N GLU A 65 10.27 1.76 13.73
CA GLU A 65 10.77 3.01 14.33
C GLU A 65 9.62 3.95 14.72
N HIS A 66 8.55 3.98 13.93
CA HIS A 66 7.37 4.81 14.20
C HIS A 66 6.19 4.03 14.79
N ASN A 67 6.37 2.71 15.02
CA ASN A 67 5.35 1.80 15.56
C ASN A 67 4.01 1.87 14.79
N SER A 68 4.07 2.07 13.46
CA SER A 68 2.88 2.00 12.62
C SER A 68 2.26 0.60 12.71
N LYS A 69 0.94 0.55 12.91
CA LYS A 69 0.14 -0.69 12.88
C LYS A 69 -0.87 -0.68 11.73
N PHE A 70 -0.52 0.03 10.66
CA PHE A 70 -1.38 0.26 9.51
C PHE A 70 -0.59 0.32 8.22
N ILE A 71 -1.03 -0.40 7.19
CA ILE A 71 -0.49 -0.31 5.84
C ILE A 71 -1.62 -0.09 4.83
N ALA A 72 -1.58 1.03 4.11
CA ALA A 72 -2.39 1.24 2.91
C ALA A 72 -1.58 0.87 1.66
N LEU A 73 -2.10 -0.03 0.83
CA LEU A 73 -1.51 -0.44 -0.44
C LEU A 73 -2.38 0.08 -1.59
N VAL A 74 -1.76 0.76 -2.55
CA VAL A 74 -2.47 1.47 -3.62
C VAL A 74 -2.23 0.86 -4.99
N GLY A 75 -3.31 0.54 -5.69
CA GLY A 75 -3.37 0.38 -7.14
C GLY A 75 -3.99 1.61 -7.80
N HIS A 76 -3.77 1.81 -9.09
CA HIS A 76 -4.38 2.94 -9.79
C HIS A 76 -4.55 2.68 -11.28
N HIS A 77 -5.58 3.29 -11.86
CA HIS A 77 -5.76 3.31 -13.30
C HIS A 77 -4.57 3.99 -14.00
N ASP A 78 -4.32 3.63 -15.26
CA ASP A 78 -3.27 4.27 -16.08
C ASP A 78 -1.85 4.19 -15.47
N CYS A 79 -1.50 3.05 -14.86
CA CYS A 79 -0.17 2.80 -14.30
C CYS A 79 0.83 2.32 -15.38
N THR A 80 1.86 3.11 -15.66
CA THR A 80 2.88 2.76 -16.65
C THR A 80 3.70 1.52 -16.25
N ASP A 81 4.08 1.42 -14.97
CA ASP A 81 4.92 0.31 -14.48
C ASP A 81 4.14 -0.94 -14.12
N ASN A 82 2.81 -0.85 -14.03
CA ASN A 82 1.91 -1.97 -13.82
C ASN A 82 0.70 -1.91 -14.78
N PRO A 83 0.93 -2.11 -16.09
CA PRO A 83 -0.14 -2.03 -17.07
C PRO A 83 -1.15 -3.16 -16.86
N GLY A 84 -2.43 -2.80 -16.75
CA GLY A 84 -3.53 -3.72 -16.54
C GLY A 84 -4.79 -2.99 -16.10
N ASP A 85 -5.94 -3.64 -16.30
CA ASP A 85 -7.23 -3.10 -15.85
C ASP A 85 -7.39 -3.21 -14.33
N ARG A 86 -8.51 -2.68 -13.83
CA ARG A 86 -8.86 -2.71 -12.41
C ARG A 86 -8.88 -4.14 -11.85
N ALA A 87 -9.55 -5.08 -12.53
CA ALA A 87 -9.67 -6.45 -12.05
C ALA A 87 -8.31 -7.16 -11.94
N PHE A 88 -7.40 -6.90 -12.88
CA PHE A 88 -6.02 -7.37 -12.81
C PHE A 88 -5.27 -6.79 -11.59
N GLN A 89 -5.43 -5.49 -11.33
CA GLN A 89 -4.78 -4.85 -10.19
C GLN A 89 -5.38 -5.27 -8.85
N GLU A 90 -6.69 -5.46 -8.74
CA GLU A 90 -7.36 -6.00 -7.55
C GLU A 90 -6.84 -7.41 -7.24
N ASN A 91 -6.70 -8.28 -8.25
CA ASN A 91 -6.10 -9.59 -8.05
C ASN A 91 -4.64 -9.53 -7.58
N GLN A 92 -3.86 -8.57 -8.09
CA GLN A 92 -2.51 -8.34 -7.58
C GLN A 92 -2.51 -7.78 -6.16
N MET A 93 -3.49 -6.95 -5.83
CA MET A 93 -3.65 -6.37 -4.50
C MET A 93 -3.87 -7.46 -3.47
N ASP A 94 -4.77 -8.42 -3.73
CA ASP A 94 -4.98 -9.56 -2.84
C ASP A 94 -3.69 -10.35 -2.58
N LYS A 95 -2.94 -10.65 -3.65
CA LYS A 95 -1.64 -11.36 -3.55
C LYS A 95 -0.58 -10.55 -2.81
N ALA A 96 -0.56 -9.24 -3.02
CA ALA A 96 0.38 -8.35 -2.38
C ALA A 96 0.05 -8.18 -0.89
N LEU A 97 -1.22 -8.05 -0.53
CA LEU A 97 -1.68 -8.01 0.86
C LEU A 97 -1.34 -9.31 1.59
N ASP A 98 -1.60 -10.47 0.98
CA ASP A 98 -1.20 -11.77 1.52
C ASP A 98 0.33 -11.89 1.67
N TYR A 99 1.11 -11.36 0.73
CA TYR A 99 2.57 -11.27 0.86
C TYR A 99 3.01 -10.37 2.02
N LEU A 100 2.37 -9.23 2.20
CA LEU A 100 2.67 -8.28 3.26
C LEU A 100 2.31 -8.86 4.65
N GLN A 101 1.13 -9.48 4.79
CA GLN A 101 0.73 -10.19 6.01
C GLN A 101 1.73 -11.28 6.40
N ARG A 102 2.18 -12.10 5.44
CA ARG A 102 3.22 -13.11 5.69
C ARG A 102 4.58 -12.51 6.02
N SER A 103 4.87 -11.29 5.57
CA SER A 103 6.15 -10.61 5.79
C SER A 103 6.22 -9.83 7.09
N PHE A 104 5.10 -9.25 7.53
CA PHE A 104 5.04 -8.27 8.63
C PHE A 104 4.06 -8.65 9.75
N GLY A 105 3.29 -9.73 9.59
CA GLY A 105 2.38 -10.26 10.60
C GLY A 105 0.93 -9.79 10.43
N THR A 106 0.02 -10.43 11.16
CA THR A 106 -1.43 -10.17 11.08
C THR A 106 -1.94 -9.22 12.16
N SER A 107 -1.08 -8.72 13.05
CA SER A 107 -1.41 -7.71 14.06
C SER A 107 -1.46 -6.27 13.50
N ILE A 108 -1.23 -6.10 12.20
CA ILE A 108 -1.28 -4.85 11.46
C ILE A 108 -2.61 -4.78 10.69
N ARG A 109 -3.23 -3.59 10.61
CA ARG A 109 -4.37 -3.35 9.71
C ARG A 109 -3.85 -3.12 8.29
N TYR A 110 -4.41 -3.82 7.31
CA TYR A 110 -4.05 -3.63 5.91
C TYR A 110 -5.25 -3.11 5.10
N VAL A 111 -5.03 -2.09 4.29
CA VAL A 111 -6.09 -1.48 3.46
C VAL A 111 -5.65 -1.51 2.01
N GLY A 112 -6.48 -2.05 1.14
CA GLY A 112 -6.33 -1.97 -0.31
C GLY A 112 -7.11 -0.79 -0.86
N LEU A 113 -6.42 0.13 -1.51
CA LEU A 113 -7.01 1.31 -2.15
C LEU A 113 -6.81 1.26 -3.66
N TYR A 114 -7.81 1.71 -4.40
CA TYR A 114 -7.74 1.88 -5.85
C TYR A 114 -8.02 3.33 -6.22
N VAL A 115 -7.17 3.94 -7.05
CA VAL A 115 -7.46 5.25 -7.65
C VAL A 115 -8.07 5.05 -9.03
N ASN A 116 -9.32 5.48 -9.18
CA ASN A 116 -10.14 5.28 -10.38
C ASN A 116 -9.84 6.33 -11.46
N GLU A 117 -10.48 6.20 -12.62
CA GLU A 117 -10.29 7.02 -13.82
C GLU A 117 -10.60 8.52 -13.63
N GLN A 118 -11.27 8.88 -12.53
CA GLN A 118 -11.55 10.26 -12.13
C GLN A 118 -10.54 10.79 -11.10
N TRP A 119 -9.50 10.02 -10.79
CA TRP A 119 -8.51 10.28 -9.73
C TRP A 119 -9.12 10.30 -8.32
N GLU A 120 -10.24 9.61 -8.14
CA GLU A 120 -10.88 9.44 -6.84
C GLU A 120 -10.40 8.14 -6.19
N VAL A 121 -10.30 8.16 -4.86
CA VAL A 121 -9.82 7.02 -4.09
C VAL A 121 -10.99 6.17 -3.64
N GLU A 122 -10.94 4.89 -3.99
CA GLU A 122 -11.90 3.87 -3.58
C GLU A 122 -11.22 2.86 -2.65
N GLU A 123 -11.91 2.47 -1.59
CA GLU A 123 -11.46 1.37 -0.74
C GLU A 123 -11.96 0.06 -1.32
N TYR A 124 -11.01 -0.77 -1.74
CA TYR A 124 -11.29 -2.10 -2.29
C TYR A 124 -11.46 -3.12 -1.16
N THR A 125 -10.58 -3.10 -0.15
CA THR A 125 -10.62 -4.05 0.97
C THR A 125 -9.97 -3.49 2.23
N CYS A 126 -10.38 -4.00 3.40
CA CYS A 126 -9.76 -3.72 4.69
C CYS A 126 -9.63 -5.03 5.46
N LEU A 127 -8.39 -5.43 5.76
CA LEU A 127 -8.07 -6.59 6.58
C LEU A 127 -7.77 -6.10 7.99
N GLU A 128 -8.69 -6.42 8.91
CA GLU A 128 -8.51 -6.06 10.32
C GLU A 128 -7.42 -6.91 10.99
N PRO A 129 -6.74 -6.36 12.01
CA PRO A 129 -5.78 -7.12 12.78
C PRO A 129 -6.40 -8.37 13.41
N SER A 130 -5.69 -9.50 13.37
CA SER A 130 -6.07 -10.71 14.11
C SER A 130 -5.13 -10.92 15.29
N GLU A 131 -5.69 -11.16 16.47
CA GLU A 131 -4.94 -11.59 17.66
C GLU A 131 -4.55 -13.06 17.51
N GLN A 132 -3.51 -13.34 16.73
CA GLN A 132 -2.82 -14.62 16.75
C GLN A 132 -1.32 -14.34 16.78
N ASP A 133 -0.82 -14.06 17.99
CA ASP A 133 0.59 -14.15 18.36
C ASP A 133 0.84 -15.48 19.09
#